data_AF-A0A9W9TT76-F1
#
_entry.id   AF-A0A9W9TT76-F1
#
_cell.length_a   1.000
_cell.length_b   1.000
_cell.length_c   1.000
_cell.angle_alpha   90.00
_cell.angle_beta   90.00
_cell.angle_gamma   90.00
#
_symmetry.space_group_name_H-M   'P 1'
#
loop_
_entity.id
_entity.type
_entity.pdbx_description
1 polymer ?
#
loop_
_entity_poly.entity_id
_entity_poly.type
_entity_poly.pdbx_seq_one_letter_code
_entity_poly.pdbx_strand_id
1 'polypeptide(L)'
;MYSYISFGSFTVAPVRLIIRLWRDTELASQVRRLDLSWTGFDSGEYPFDGFFEDDEALGFIETALDEIFTPEERDMRDMCDDDEGLCPEAWMGLLLVRMTHLQTLGFGHDTSHLISDILRKAAKREQPFNQETPFPHLEEVRGYVECEPSWISSDFLQPFFYFPAVRRIHGAGIGDFENEGSKASYVRQPSCPVQEISVDKDYWCRGMLDWLAACRRLEHINIGVEMHPDEYDIAWELKFNASRFCRALLPFNPTLRSLCIRYGDSYEDYMRERDANDDVFGSFKEFSVLHHLTVRHAHLIGLPFHHLDMKWDRDRQSLVEILPNSLKSLYRLVT
;
A
#
# COMPACT_ATOMS: atom_id res chain seq x y z
N MET A 1 -6.25 21.02 -20.82
CA MET A 1 -5.93 21.11 -19.38
C MET A 1 -5.99 19.70 -18.82
N TYR A 2 -4.85 19.15 -18.39
CA TYR A 2 -4.75 17.75 -17.94
C TYR A 2 -4.89 17.72 -16.42
N SER A 3 -6.11 17.75 -15.89
CA SER A 3 -6.31 17.58 -14.44
C SER A 3 -6.17 16.11 -14.01
N TYR A 4 -6.37 15.19 -14.93
CA TYR A 4 -6.34 13.75 -14.74
C TYR A 4 -5.56 13.07 -15.88
N ILE A 5 -4.65 12.18 -15.53
CA ILE A 5 -3.90 11.33 -16.46
C ILE A 5 -4.08 9.88 -16.04
N SER A 6 -4.42 9.04 -17.01
CA SER A 6 -4.41 7.58 -16.91
C SER A 6 -4.05 7.04 -18.29
N PHE A 7 -3.18 6.04 -18.31
CA PHE A 7 -2.76 5.39 -19.55
C PHE A 7 -3.39 4.00 -19.62
N GLY A 8 -4.39 3.83 -20.49
CA GLY A 8 -5.00 2.51 -20.73
C GLY A 8 -4.20 1.64 -21.71
N SER A 9 -3.30 2.25 -22.48
CA SER A 9 -2.31 1.56 -23.32
C SER A 9 -1.10 2.47 -23.52
N PHE A 10 0.09 1.87 -23.53
CA PHE A 10 1.33 2.61 -23.66
C PHE A 10 1.79 2.63 -25.13
N THR A 11 1.54 3.75 -25.82
CA THR A 11 1.91 3.99 -27.23
C THR A 11 2.79 5.24 -27.34
N VAL A 12 3.13 5.67 -28.57
CA VAL A 12 3.88 6.90 -28.83
C VAL A 12 3.23 8.17 -28.24
N ALA A 13 1.89 8.23 -28.18
CA ALA A 13 1.19 9.42 -27.68
C ALA A 13 1.44 9.69 -26.17
N PRO A 14 1.33 8.70 -25.27
CA PRO A 14 1.82 8.78 -23.89
C PRO A 14 3.25 9.31 -23.77
N VAL A 15 4.21 8.77 -24.54
CA VAL A 15 5.61 9.20 -24.50
C VAL A 15 5.76 10.69 -24.83
N ARG A 16 5.13 11.14 -25.93
CA ARG A 16 5.15 12.57 -26.31
C ARG A 16 4.52 13.46 -25.24
N LEU A 17 3.46 12.99 -24.58
CA LEU A 17 2.84 13.72 -23.47
C LEU A 17 3.80 13.83 -22.29
N ILE A 18 4.50 12.75 -21.93
CA ILE A 18 5.49 12.74 -20.84
C ILE A 18 6.61 13.72 -21.15
N ILE A 19 7.22 13.67 -22.34
CA ILE A 19 8.26 14.62 -22.78
C ILE A 19 7.76 16.06 -22.66
N ARG A 20 6.53 16.33 -23.11
CA ARG A 20 5.93 17.67 -23.03
C ARG A 20 5.73 18.14 -21.59
N LEU A 21 5.20 17.29 -20.71
CA LEU A 21 5.01 17.60 -19.29
C LEU A 21 6.35 17.81 -18.57
N TRP A 22 7.38 17.09 -19.01
CA TRP A 22 8.72 17.22 -18.45
C TRP A 22 9.37 18.56 -18.79
N ARG A 23 9.15 19.05 -20.01
CA ARG A 23 9.67 20.34 -20.50
C ARG A 23 8.84 21.54 -20.03
N ASP A 24 7.55 21.34 -19.73
CA ASP A 24 6.62 22.40 -19.33
C ASP A 24 6.10 22.15 -17.90
N THR A 25 6.80 22.72 -16.92
CA THR A 25 6.48 22.58 -15.49
C THR A 25 5.13 23.21 -15.13
N GLU A 26 4.69 24.26 -15.83
CA GLU A 26 3.36 24.84 -15.63
C GLU A 26 2.28 23.85 -16.06
N LEU A 27 2.48 23.14 -17.17
CA LEU A 27 1.56 22.09 -17.60
C LEU A 27 1.55 20.90 -16.64
N ALA A 28 2.72 20.44 -16.18
CA ALA A 28 2.82 19.38 -15.17
C ALA A 28 2.12 19.77 -13.86
N SER A 29 2.21 21.03 -13.45
CA SER A 29 1.55 21.55 -12.24
C SER A 29 0.02 21.51 -12.28
N GLN A 30 -0.58 21.31 -13.46
CA GLN A 30 -2.04 21.19 -13.62
C GLN A 30 -2.56 19.79 -13.28
N VAL A 31 -1.69 18.77 -13.29
CA VAL A 31 -2.07 17.39 -13.02
C VAL A 31 -2.37 17.22 -11.53
N ARG A 32 -3.61 16.81 -11.23
CA ARG A 32 -4.09 16.57 -9.86
C ARG A 32 -4.27 15.09 -9.56
N ARG A 33 -4.54 14.27 -10.57
CA ARG A 33 -4.69 12.82 -10.42
C ARG A 33 -3.91 12.09 -11.51
N LEU A 34 -3.21 11.04 -11.09
CA LEU A 34 -2.42 10.17 -11.93
C LEU A 34 -2.74 8.73 -11.53
N ASP A 35 -3.23 7.93 -12.47
CA ASP A 35 -3.38 6.50 -12.28
C ASP A 35 -2.36 5.79 -13.20
N LEU A 36 -1.42 5.08 -12.59
CA LEU A 36 -0.34 4.37 -13.27
C LEU A 36 -0.68 2.89 -13.37
N SER A 37 -0.74 2.38 -14.59
CA SER A 37 -0.79 0.95 -14.88
C SER A 37 0.11 0.65 -16.07
N TRP A 38 0.78 -0.50 -16.01
CA TRP A 38 1.62 -1.03 -17.07
C TRP A 38 1.50 -2.56 -17.06
N THR A 39 0.31 -3.10 -17.36
CA THR A 39 0.14 -4.57 -17.43
C THR A 39 1.02 -5.19 -18.52
N GLY A 40 1.53 -6.40 -18.21
CA GLY A 40 2.61 -7.10 -18.90
C GLY A 40 2.56 -7.08 -20.43
N PHE A 41 3.59 -6.49 -21.02
CA PHE A 41 3.95 -6.73 -22.42
C PHE A 41 4.63 -8.10 -22.51
N ASP A 42 3.84 -9.16 -22.41
CA ASP A 42 4.29 -10.54 -22.69
C ASP A 42 4.40 -10.83 -24.21
N SER A 43 4.05 -9.84 -25.04
CA SER A 43 4.32 -9.85 -26.47
C SER A 43 5.57 -9.02 -26.73
N GLY A 44 6.63 -9.65 -27.25
CA GLY A 44 7.87 -8.99 -27.74
C GLY A 44 7.66 -8.05 -28.94
N GLU A 45 6.56 -7.31 -28.95
CA GLU A 45 6.27 -6.18 -29.80
C GLU A 45 6.26 -4.94 -28.90
N TYR A 46 7.43 -4.33 -28.71
CA TYR A 46 7.45 -2.98 -28.17
C TYR A 46 6.76 -2.07 -29.20
N PRO A 47 5.69 -1.34 -28.83
CA PRO A 47 4.92 -0.51 -29.77
C PRO A 47 5.67 0.76 -30.22
N PHE A 48 6.99 0.80 -30.03
CA PHE A 48 7.88 1.91 -30.29
C PHE A 48 8.79 1.71 -31.49
N ASP A 49 8.57 0.66 -32.28
CA ASP A 49 9.37 0.37 -33.48
C ASP A 49 9.44 1.61 -34.39
N GLY A 50 10.64 2.20 -34.52
CA GLY A 50 10.92 3.45 -35.25
C GLY A 50 10.70 4.78 -34.52
N PHE A 51 10.26 4.82 -33.26
CA PHE A 51 10.11 6.07 -32.49
C PHE A 51 11.42 6.54 -31.84
N PHE A 52 12.28 5.61 -31.42
CA PHE A 52 13.59 5.90 -30.83
C PHE A 52 14.69 6.18 -31.86
N GLU A 53 14.37 6.18 -33.16
CA GLU A 53 15.26 6.70 -34.21
C GLU A 53 15.27 8.25 -34.26
N ASP A 54 14.43 8.91 -33.45
CA ASP A 54 14.40 10.36 -33.30
C ASP A 54 15.45 10.82 -32.26
N ASP A 55 16.53 11.46 -32.75
CA ASP A 55 17.61 12.05 -31.93
C ASP A 55 17.08 12.93 -30.77
N GLU A 56 15.88 13.54 -30.93
CA GLU A 56 15.27 14.37 -29.91
C GLU A 56 14.78 13.57 -28.69
N ALA A 57 14.25 12.36 -28.91
CA ALA A 57 13.76 11.49 -27.84
C ALA A 57 14.94 10.87 -27.07
N LEU A 58 15.99 10.43 -27.78
CA LEU A 58 17.20 9.87 -27.17
C LEU A 58 17.93 10.91 -26.31
N GLY A 59 18.18 12.11 -26.84
CA GLY A 59 18.83 13.18 -26.07
C GLY A 59 18.01 13.63 -24.86
N PHE A 60 16.68 13.56 -24.94
CA PHE A 60 15.80 13.79 -23.80
C PHE A 60 15.98 12.71 -22.71
N ILE A 61 16.02 11.43 -23.08
CA ILE A 61 16.12 10.31 -22.15
C ILE A 61 17.43 10.39 -21.37
N GLU A 62 18.56 10.60 -22.05
CA GLU A 62 19.87 10.74 -21.40
C GLU A 62 19.86 11.87 -20.37
N THR A 63 19.36 13.04 -20.77
CA THR A 63 19.21 14.20 -19.88
C THR A 63 18.31 13.87 -18.68
N ALA A 64 17.27 13.07 -18.90
CA ALA A 64 16.31 12.73 -17.88
C ALA A 64 16.84 11.75 -16.83
N LEU A 65 17.53 10.73 -17.29
CA LEU A 65 18.16 9.74 -16.42
C LEU A 65 19.29 10.39 -15.62
N ASP A 66 20.10 11.26 -16.21
CA ASP A 66 21.17 11.99 -15.50
C ASP A 66 20.65 12.92 -14.39
N GLU A 67 19.42 13.43 -14.52
CA GLU A 67 18.80 14.24 -13.47
C GLU A 67 18.33 13.39 -12.29
N ILE A 68 17.81 12.19 -12.56
CA ILE A 68 17.18 11.31 -11.58
C ILE A 68 18.22 10.45 -10.83
N PHE A 69 19.19 9.90 -11.57
CA PHE A 69 20.14 8.92 -11.06
C PHE A 69 21.52 9.54 -10.86
N THR A 70 22.17 9.15 -9.77
CA THR A 70 23.57 9.50 -9.54
C THR A 70 24.50 8.52 -10.26
N PRO A 71 25.78 8.86 -10.49
CA PRO A 71 26.74 7.96 -11.15
C PRO A 71 26.92 6.60 -10.46
N GLU A 72 26.67 6.54 -9.15
CA GLU A 72 26.73 5.31 -8.34
C GLU A 72 25.52 4.40 -8.55
N GLU A 73 24.43 4.89 -9.14
CA GLU A 73 23.17 4.17 -9.39
C GLU A 73 23.10 3.63 -10.83
N ARG A 74 24.26 3.30 -11.42
CA ARG A 74 24.36 2.83 -12.81
C ARG A 74 23.44 1.63 -13.07
N ASP A 75 23.39 0.65 -12.17
CA ASP A 75 22.54 -0.52 -12.35
C ASP A 75 21.04 -0.14 -12.50
N MET A 76 20.57 0.89 -11.77
CA MET A 76 19.18 1.36 -11.88
C MET A 76 18.93 2.13 -13.17
N ARG A 77 19.93 2.89 -13.61
CA ARG A 77 19.89 3.57 -14.91
C ARG A 77 19.83 2.56 -16.04
N ASP A 78 20.64 1.51 -15.98
CA ASP A 78 20.70 0.46 -16.99
C ASP A 78 19.39 -0.35 -17.01
N MET A 79 18.69 -0.54 -15.88
CA MET A 79 17.33 -1.11 -15.87
C MET A 79 16.28 -0.22 -16.56
N CYS A 80 16.53 1.08 -16.69
CA CYS A 80 15.64 1.97 -17.43
C CYS A 80 15.92 1.88 -18.94
N ASP A 81 17.16 1.65 -19.32
CA ASP A 81 17.70 1.78 -20.68
C ASP A 81 17.99 0.39 -21.25
N ASP A 82 16.96 -0.28 -21.78
CA ASP A 82 17.13 -1.50 -22.54
C ASP A 82 17.65 -1.18 -23.96
N ASP A 83 18.25 -2.16 -24.64
CA ASP A 83 18.80 -2.02 -26.01
C ASP A 83 17.78 -1.50 -27.06
N GLU A 84 16.48 -1.45 -26.72
CA GLU A 84 15.36 -1.00 -27.56
C GLU A 84 14.70 0.32 -27.07
N GLY A 85 15.26 0.97 -26.04
CA GLY A 85 14.77 2.21 -25.44
C GLY A 85 14.12 2.02 -24.06
N LEU A 86 13.51 3.10 -23.53
CA LEU A 86 12.87 3.07 -22.21
C LEU A 86 11.64 2.16 -22.18
N CYS A 87 11.61 1.22 -21.23
CA CYS A 87 10.42 0.44 -20.94
C CYS A 87 9.26 1.33 -20.44
N PRO A 88 7.99 0.91 -20.57
CA PRO A 88 6.84 1.68 -20.11
C PRO A 88 6.92 2.12 -18.64
N GLU A 89 7.45 1.24 -17.78
CA GLU A 89 7.68 1.52 -16.36
C GLU A 89 8.63 2.71 -16.17
N ALA A 90 9.73 2.77 -16.93
CA ALA A 90 10.69 3.87 -16.86
C ALA A 90 10.07 5.20 -17.27
N TRP A 91 9.25 5.22 -18.32
CA TRP A 91 8.51 6.42 -18.69
C TRP A 91 7.55 6.90 -17.59
N MET A 92 6.86 5.98 -16.90
CA MET A 92 6.02 6.35 -15.74
C MET A 92 6.87 6.91 -14.60
N GLY A 93 8.06 6.38 -14.38
CA GLY A 93 9.03 6.90 -13.43
C GLY A 93 9.44 8.33 -13.75
N LEU A 94 9.79 8.61 -15.01
CA LEU A 94 10.11 9.97 -15.48
C LEU A 94 8.95 10.94 -15.26
N LEU A 95 7.72 10.51 -15.55
CA LEU A 95 6.52 11.32 -15.34
C LEU A 95 6.36 11.67 -13.86
N LEU A 96 6.49 10.68 -12.97
CA LEU A 96 6.25 10.82 -11.54
C LEU A 96 7.15 11.91 -10.91
N VAL A 97 8.40 12.03 -11.36
CA VAL A 97 9.37 13.04 -10.86
C VAL A 97 8.90 14.49 -11.04
N ARG A 98 8.04 14.78 -12.03
CA ARG A 98 7.56 16.15 -12.30
C ARG A 98 6.19 16.47 -11.69
N MET A 99 5.51 15.50 -11.08
CA MET A 99 4.15 15.68 -10.58
C MET A 99 4.13 16.34 -9.19
N THR A 100 4.62 17.58 -9.11
CA THR A 100 4.73 18.35 -7.84
C THR A 100 3.38 18.73 -7.22
N HIS A 101 2.30 18.51 -7.94
CA HIS A 101 0.99 19.12 -7.69
C HIS A 101 -0.14 18.09 -7.62
N LEU A 102 0.28 16.82 -7.56
CA LEU A 102 -0.57 15.65 -7.50
C LEU A 102 -1.32 15.60 -6.17
N GLN A 103 -2.61 15.27 -6.21
CA GLN A 103 -3.50 15.09 -5.06
C GLN A 103 -3.90 13.63 -4.86
N THR A 104 -3.97 12.86 -5.95
CA THR A 104 -4.31 11.43 -5.94
C THR A 104 -3.38 10.65 -6.85
N LEU A 105 -2.79 9.57 -6.32
CA LEU A 105 -1.94 8.65 -7.08
C LEU A 105 -2.51 7.23 -6.99
N GLY A 106 -2.74 6.62 -8.15
CA GLY A 106 -3.19 5.24 -8.30
C GLY A 106 -2.12 4.35 -8.92
N PHE A 107 -2.08 3.09 -8.49
CA PHE A 107 -1.25 2.02 -9.05
C PHE A 107 -2.13 0.83 -9.42
N GLY A 108 -1.89 0.30 -10.63
CA GLY A 108 -2.61 -0.82 -11.25
C GLY A 108 -1.80 -2.13 -11.37
N HIS A 109 -0.57 -2.17 -10.85
CA HIS A 109 0.40 -3.22 -11.13
C HIS A 109 1.01 -3.81 -9.84
N ASP A 110 1.51 -5.04 -9.91
CA ASP A 110 1.94 -5.84 -8.77
C ASP A 110 3.23 -5.35 -8.11
N THR A 111 4.28 -5.18 -8.89
CA THR A 111 5.61 -4.82 -8.41
C THR A 111 6.34 -4.05 -9.49
N SER A 112 7.21 -3.16 -9.04
CA SER A 112 8.12 -2.40 -9.90
C SER A 112 9.31 -1.99 -9.04
N HIS A 113 10.49 -2.49 -9.39
CA HIS A 113 11.72 -2.12 -8.69
C HIS A 113 12.05 -0.65 -8.92
N LEU A 114 11.88 -0.17 -10.15
CA LEU A 114 12.23 1.19 -10.53
C LEU A 114 11.34 2.23 -9.84
N ILE A 115 10.01 2.09 -9.91
CA ILE A 115 9.08 3.01 -9.25
C ILE A 115 9.26 2.93 -7.73
N SER A 116 9.48 1.73 -7.16
CA SER A 116 9.79 1.58 -5.73
C SER A 116 11.00 2.40 -5.33
N ASP A 117 12.07 2.36 -6.14
CA ASP A 117 13.32 3.06 -5.85
C ASP A 117 13.14 4.58 -5.98
N ILE A 118 12.44 5.06 -7.01
CA ILE A 118 12.10 6.49 -7.16
C ILE A 118 11.28 6.98 -5.96
N LEU A 119 10.26 6.22 -5.54
CA LEU A 119 9.45 6.55 -4.38
C LEU A 119 10.27 6.53 -3.08
N ARG A 120 11.20 5.59 -2.93
CA ARG A 120 12.10 5.51 -1.77
C ARG A 120 13.06 6.70 -1.73
N LYS A 121 13.63 7.11 -2.88
CA LYS A 121 14.44 8.32 -3.02
C LYS A 121 13.64 9.56 -2.63
N ALA A 122 12.38 9.66 -3.07
CA ALA A 122 11.47 10.72 -2.66
C ALA A 122 11.26 10.73 -1.13
N ALA A 123 10.96 9.58 -0.51
CA ALA A 123 10.77 9.49 0.94
C ALA A 123 12.04 9.87 1.72
N LYS A 124 13.23 9.55 1.17
CA LYS A 124 14.53 9.91 1.75
C LYS A 124 14.99 11.33 1.44
N ARG A 125 14.31 12.05 0.54
CA ARG A 125 14.76 13.35 -0.01
C ARG A 125 16.13 13.27 -0.68
N GLU A 126 16.38 12.16 -1.37
CA GLU A 126 17.54 11.99 -2.24
C GLU A 126 17.26 12.62 -3.60
N GLN A 127 18.30 12.91 -4.39
CA GLN A 127 18.16 13.42 -5.76
C GLN A 127 17.21 12.51 -6.57
N PRO A 128 16.24 13.05 -7.34
CA PRO A 128 16.02 14.47 -7.67
C PRO A 128 15.16 15.25 -6.65
N PHE A 129 14.74 14.63 -5.55
CA PHE A 129 13.82 15.19 -4.55
C PHE A 129 14.52 15.86 -3.36
N ASN A 130 15.79 16.23 -3.51
CA ASN A 130 16.62 16.82 -2.46
C ASN A 130 16.38 18.34 -2.28
N GLN A 131 15.93 19.03 -3.32
CA GLN A 131 15.73 20.49 -3.29
C GLN A 131 14.34 20.89 -2.78
N GLU A 132 13.29 20.25 -3.32
CA GLU A 132 11.90 20.54 -2.97
C GLU A 132 11.28 19.39 -2.18
N THR A 133 10.19 19.67 -1.46
CA THR A 133 9.47 18.60 -0.79
C THR A 133 8.73 17.76 -1.82
N PRO A 134 8.97 16.44 -1.91
CA PRO A 134 8.30 15.59 -2.88
C PRO A 134 6.80 15.49 -2.56
N PHE A 135 5.99 15.55 -3.62
CA PHE A 135 4.52 15.39 -3.57
C PHE A 135 3.85 16.19 -2.44
N PRO A 136 4.04 17.53 -2.37
CA PRO A 136 3.58 18.37 -1.27
C PRO A 136 2.05 18.45 -1.16
N HIS A 137 1.33 18.05 -2.20
CA HIS A 137 -0.12 18.11 -2.29
C HIS A 137 -0.80 16.73 -2.34
N LEU A 138 -0.03 15.63 -2.27
CA LEU A 138 -0.58 14.29 -2.43
C LEU A 138 -1.33 13.88 -1.17
N GLU A 139 -2.65 13.73 -1.28
CA GLU A 139 -3.53 13.45 -0.15
C GLU A 139 -3.95 11.98 -0.08
N GLU A 140 -4.05 11.32 -1.24
CA GLU A 140 -4.63 9.99 -1.38
C GLU A 140 -3.78 9.11 -2.29
N VAL A 141 -3.49 7.89 -1.81
CA VAL A 141 -2.77 6.85 -2.54
C VAL A 141 -3.66 5.62 -2.67
N ARG A 142 -3.66 5.02 -3.86
CA ARG A 142 -4.50 3.88 -4.25
C ARG A 142 -3.63 2.80 -4.87
N GLY A 143 -3.63 1.59 -4.33
CA GLY A 143 -2.98 0.43 -4.94
C GLY A 143 -4.00 -0.66 -5.24
N TYR A 144 -4.35 -0.88 -6.49
CA TYR A 144 -5.30 -1.92 -6.90
C TYR A 144 -4.64 -2.79 -7.96
N VAL A 145 -4.67 -4.09 -7.77
CA VAL A 145 -4.20 -5.02 -8.80
C VAL A 145 -5.23 -5.07 -9.92
N GLU A 146 -4.80 -4.92 -11.18
CA GLU A 146 -5.69 -5.04 -12.34
C GLU A 146 -5.99 -6.49 -12.74
N CYS A 147 -5.06 -7.42 -12.48
CA CYS A 147 -5.18 -8.83 -12.83
C CYS A 147 -4.96 -9.74 -11.61
N GLU A 148 -6.01 -10.41 -11.13
CA GLU A 148 -5.88 -11.53 -10.18
C GLU A 148 -5.25 -12.75 -10.89
N PRO A 149 -4.41 -13.56 -10.22
CA PRO A 149 -4.15 -13.58 -8.79
C PRO A 149 -3.01 -12.64 -8.33
N SER A 150 -2.66 -11.57 -9.05
CA SER A 150 -1.52 -10.75 -8.65
C SER A 150 -1.77 -9.88 -7.38
N TRP A 151 -0.74 -9.20 -6.89
CA TRP A 151 -0.68 -8.60 -5.57
C TRP A 151 0.36 -7.47 -5.49
N ILE A 152 0.09 -6.44 -4.70
CA ILE A 152 1.04 -5.35 -4.45
C ILE A 152 1.78 -5.61 -3.16
N SER A 153 3.11 -5.63 -3.18
CA SER A 153 3.88 -5.71 -1.94
C SER A 153 3.58 -4.51 -1.05
N SER A 154 3.29 -4.75 0.23
CA SER A 154 3.05 -3.67 1.20
C SER A 154 4.24 -2.69 1.33
N ASP A 155 5.47 -3.13 1.04
CA ASP A 155 6.68 -2.31 1.00
C ASP A 155 6.65 -1.26 -0.12
N PHE A 156 5.96 -1.56 -1.23
CA PHE A 156 5.79 -0.62 -2.35
C PHE A 156 5.07 0.66 -1.92
N LEU A 157 4.10 0.53 -1.00
CA LEU A 157 3.31 1.64 -0.48
C LEU A 157 3.94 2.31 0.75
N GLN A 158 4.98 1.73 1.32
CA GLN A 158 5.64 2.26 2.51
C GLN A 158 6.19 3.69 2.35
N PRO A 159 6.76 4.12 1.20
CA PRO A 159 7.27 5.48 1.04
C PRO A 159 6.24 6.59 1.31
N PHE A 160 4.95 6.32 1.05
CA PHE A 160 3.88 7.33 1.17
C PHE A 160 3.61 7.77 2.60
N PHE A 161 3.95 6.97 3.61
CA PHE A 161 3.85 7.34 5.02
C PHE A 161 4.79 8.49 5.41
N TYR A 162 5.78 8.80 4.57
CA TYR A 162 6.75 9.86 4.79
C TYR A 162 6.45 11.15 4.01
N PHE A 163 5.39 11.18 3.22
CA PHE A 163 4.98 12.36 2.47
C PHE A 163 4.09 13.29 3.31
N PRO A 164 4.26 14.61 3.17
CA PRO A 164 3.75 15.59 4.14
C PRO A 164 2.22 15.78 4.10
N ALA A 165 1.57 15.41 3.01
CA ALA A 165 0.15 15.63 2.79
C ALA A 165 -0.68 14.33 2.74
N VAL A 166 -0.04 13.16 2.71
CA VAL A 166 -0.75 11.89 2.52
C VAL A 166 -1.56 11.57 3.76
N ARG A 167 -2.88 11.54 3.60
CA ARG A 167 -3.83 11.26 4.68
C ARG A 167 -4.47 9.90 4.55
N ARG A 168 -4.58 9.39 3.33
CA ARG A 168 -5.37 8.20 3.01
C ARG A 168 -4.57 7.25 2.12
N ILE A 169 -4.44 6.01 2.56
CA ILE A 169 -3.84 4.93 1.79
C ILE A 169 -4.91 3.85 1.63
N HIS A 170 -5.28 3.60 0.39
CA HIS A 170 -6.27 2.60 0.00
C HIS A 170 -5.63 1.55 -0.90
N GLY A 171 -6.08 0.32 -0.80
CA GLY A 171 -5.71 -0.67 -1.80
C GLY A 171 -6.54 -1.92 -1.79
N ALA A 172 -6.33 -2.76 -2.80
CA ALA A 172 -6.82 -4.13 -2.81
C ALA A 172 -5.81 -5.10 -3.41
N GLY A 173 -5.77 -6.32 -2.84
CA GLY A 173 -4.78 -7.33 -3.21
C GLY A 173 -3.38 -6.94 -2.77
N ILE A 174 -3.19 -6.66 -1.47
CA ILE A 174 -1.89 -6.24 -0.92
C ILE A 174 -1.25 -7.44 -0.22
N GLY A 175 0.05 -7.68 -0.41
CA GLY A 175 0.81 -8.71 0.32
C GLY A 175 1.59 -8.15 1.51
N ASP A 176 1.28 -8.62 2.71
CA ASP A 176 1.98 -8.31 3.98
C ASP A 176 3.01 -9.39 4.34
N PHE A 177 3.98 -9.64 3.45
CA PHE A 177 5.10 -10.56 3.73
C PHE A 177 6.35 -9.81 4.19
N GLU A 178 7.14 -10.42 5.08
CA GLU A 178 8.42 -9.85 5.51
C GLU A 178 9.43 -10.01 4.38
N ASN A 179 9.78 -8.92 3.71
CA ASN A 179 10.89 -8.97 2.76
C ASN A 179 12.19 -8.80 3.56
N GLU A 180 13.04 -9.84 3.62
CA GLU A 180 14.32 -9.79 4.37
C GLU A 180 15.25 -8.64 3.91
N GLY A 181 15.02 -8.09 2.71
CA GLY A 181 15.67 -6.90 2.17
C GLY A 181 15.10 -5.55 2.65
N SER A 182 13.84 -5.50 3.10
CA SER A 182 13.16 -4.28 3.56
C SER A 182 13.45 -4.01 5.03
N LYS A 183 14.70 -3.71 5.35
CA LYS A 183 15.00 -3.00 6.60
C LYS A 183 14.53 -1.55 6.45
N ALA A 184 13.26 -1.32 6.79
CA ALA A 184 12.57 -0.04 6.96
C ALA A 184 13.27 0.99 7.90
N SER A 185 14.50 0.71 8.33
CA SER A 185 15.20 1.41 9.42
C SER A 185 15.76 2.80 9.07
N TYR A 186 15.57 3.32 7.86
CA TYR A 186 16.37 4.47 7.39
C TYR A 186 15.63 5.79 7.18
N VAL A 187 14.29 5.83 7.17
CA VAL A 187 13.55 7.09 6.98
C VAL A 187 12.94 7.55 8.30
N ARG A 188 13.74 8.19 9.15
CA ARG A 188 13.24 8.90 10.34
C ARG A 188 12.71 10.29 9.96
N GLN A 189 11.62 10.37 9.20
CA GLN A 189 10.90 11.64 9.08
C GLN A 189 9.95 11.84 10.27
N PRO A 190 9.91 13.04 10.88
CA PRO A 190 9.21 13.26 12.15
C PRO A 190 7.68 13.40 12.03
N SER A 191 7.06 13.31 10.85
CA SER A 191 5.61 13.45 10.71
C SER A 191 5.04 12.50 9.65
N CYS A 192 4.24 11.53 10.09
CA CYS A 192 3.33 10.76 9.26
C CYS A 192 1.92 11.35 9.43
N PRO A 193 1.32 11.96 8.40
CA PRO A 193 0.00 12.59 8.46
C PRO A 193 -1.15 11.61 8.16
N VAL A 194 -0.84 10.35 7.88
CA VAL A 194 -1.83 9.32 7.54
C VAL A 194 -2.83 9.14 8.67
N GLN A 195 -4.11 9.22 8.31
CA GLN A 195 -5.26 9.11 9.20
C GLN A 195 -6.14 7.91 8.84
N GLU A 196 -6.06 7.42 7.61
CA GLU A 196 -6.90 6.34 7.11
C GLU A 196 -6.10 5.33 6.31
N ILE A 197 -6.27 4.06 6.69
CA ILE A 197 -5.76 2.89 5.97
C ILE A 197 -6.96 2.01 5.64
N SER A 198 -7.15 1.69 4.37
CA SER A 198 -8.17 0.73 3.94
C SER A 198 -7.62 -0.24 2.91
N VAL A 199 -7.49 -1.50 3.30
CA VAL A 199 -7.04 -2.58 2.42
C VAL A 199 -8.12 -3.63 2.30
N ASP A 200 -8.53 -3.90 1.07
CA ASP A 200 -9.47 -4.96 0.71
C ASP A 200 -8.68 -6.15 0.16
N LYS A 201 -8.79 -7.35 0.73
CA LYS A 201 -7.91 -8.48 0.40
C LYS A 201 -6.42 -8.20 0.71
N ASP A 202 -6.09 -8.32 1.99
CA ASP A 202 -4.74 -8.35 2.52
C ASP A 202 -4.27 -9.80 2.63
N TYR A 203 -3.36 -10.18 1.75
CA TYR A 203 -2.75 -11.51 1.65
C TYR A 203 -1.58 -11.61 2.62
N TRP A 204 -1.40 -12.79 3.23
CA TRP A 204 -0.41 -13.02 4.30
C TRP A 204 -0.51 -11.98 5.43
N CYS A 205 -1.72 -11.51 5.72
CA CYS A 205 -1.96 -10.43 6.68
C CYS A 205 -1.37 -10.73 8.06
N ARG A 206 -0.28 -10.05 8.43
CA ARG A 206 0.29 -10.02 9.79
C ARG A 206 -0.25 -8.84 10.59
N GLY A 207 -1.19 -8.10 10.01
CA GLY A 207 -1.85 -6.91 10.57
C GLY A 207 -1.18 -5.59 10.19
N MET A 208 -0.38 -5.56 9.12
CA MET A 208 0.27 -4.35 8.61
C MET A 208 1.02 -3.57 9.68
N LEU A 209 1.74 -4.29 10.54
CA LEU A 209 2.31 -3.72 11.76
C LEU A 209 3.34 -2.63 11.48
N ASP A 210 4.06 -2.73 10.35
CA ASP A 210 5.02 -1.71 9.92
C ASP A 210 4.32 -0.41 9.50
N TRP A 211 3.15 -0.50 8.87
CA TRP A 211 2.33 0.66 8.54
C TRP A 211 1.76 1.31 9.80
N LEU A 212 1.30 0.50 10.77
CA LEU A 212 0.88 1.01 12.07
C LEU A 212 2.04 1.71 12.78
N ALA A 213 3.25 1.12 12.78
CA ALA A 213 4.42 1.70 13.43
C ALA A 213 4.86 3.03 12.79
N ALA A 214 4.62 3.23 11.49
CA ALA A 214 4.91 4.48 10.80
C ALA A 214 3.93 5.61 11.18
N CYS A 215 2.70 5.26 11.56
CA CYS A 215 1.63 6.21 11.85
C CYS A 215 1.66 6.78 13.27
N ARG A 216 1.06 7.98 13.45
CA ARG A 216 0.94 8.64 14.77
C ARG A 216 -0.47 9.00 15.20
N ARG A 217 -1.40 9.16 14.25
CA ARG A 217 -2.75 9.70 14.51
C ARG A 217 -3.81 9.02 13.63
N LEU A 218 -3.74 7.70 13.50
CA LEU A 218 -4.75 6.95 12.74
C LEU A 218 -6.13 7.14 13.36
N GLU A 219 -7.10 7.41 12.50
CA GLU A 219 -8.51 7.59 12.83
C GLU A 219 -9.37 6.44 12.27
N HIS A 220 -9.00 5.89 11.11
CA HIS A 220 -9.79 4.89 10.40
C HIS A 220 -8.91 3.74 9.91
N ILE A 221 -9.28 2.51 10.27
CA ILE A 221 -8.61 1.29 9.80
C ILE A 221 -9.66 0.32 9.27
N ASN A 222 -9.48 -0.14 8.04
CA ASN A 222 -10.28 -1.18 7.41
C ASN A 222 -9.33 -2.20 6.76
N ILE A 223 -9.35 -3.45 7.22
CA ILE A 223 -8.52 -4.53 6.68
C ILE A 223 -9.43 -5.71 6.37
N GLY A 224 -9.44 -6.17 5.12
CA GLY A 224 -10.06 -7.43 4.72
C GLY A 224 -8.98 -8.49 4.60
N VAL A 225 -8.86 -9.38 5.58
CA VAL A 225 -7.93 -10.52 5.56
C VAL A 225 -8.39 -11.54 4.52
N GLU A 226 -7.51 -11.94 3.61
CA GLU A 226 -7.84 -12.89 2.55
C GLU A 226 -6.69 -13.87 2.30
N MET A 227 -7.01 -15.03 1.73
CA MET A 227 -6.00 -15.97 1.24
C MET A 227 -5.65 -15.74 -0.22
N HIS A 228 -4.35 -15.82 -0.51
CA HIS A 228 -3.90 -15.81 -1.89
C HIS A 228 -4.25 -17.15 -2.58
N PRO A 229 -4.70 -17.19 -3.84
CA PRO A 229 -5.11 -18.43 -4.51
C PRO A 229 -4.01 -19.51 -4.59
N ASP A 230 -2.75 -19.09 -4.68
CA ASP A 230 -1.59 -20.00 -4.72
C ASP A 230 -1.16 -20.52 -3.33
N GLU A 231 -1.87 -20.13 -2.27
CA GLU A 231 -1.54 -20.47 -0.90
C GLU A 231 -2.28 -21.72 -0.44
N TYR A 232 -1.55 -22.84 -0.36
CA TYR A 232 -2.09 -24.13 0.10
C TYR A 232 -1.85 -24.40 1.60
N ASP A 233 -0.88 -23.73 2.23
CA ASP A 233 -0.66 -23.81 3.67
C ASP A 233 0.02 -22.55 4.22
N ILE A 234 -0.71 -21.78 5.04
CA ILE A 234 -0.18 -20.59 5.70
C ILE A 234 0.63 -21.03 6.92
N ALA A 235 1.93 -20.74 6.91
CA ALA A 235 2.76 -20.90 8.09
C ALA A 235 2.15 -20.12 9.27
N TRP A 236 2.17 -20.68 10.49
CA TRP A 236 1.45 -20.09 11.63
C TRP A 236 1.92 -18.65 11.93
N GLU A 237 3.18 -18.33 11.62
CA GLU A 237 3.78 -17.01 11.76
C GLU A 237 3.23 -15.94 10.79
N LEU A 238 2.63 -16.36 9.68
CA LEU A 238 2.01 -15.49 8.67
C LEU A 238 0.50 -15.30 8.89
N LYS A 239 -0.07 -15.95 9.90
CA LYS A 239 -1.49 -15.81 10.23
C LYS A 239 -1.75 -14.49 10.96
N PHE A 240 -2.91 -13.90 10.68
CA PHE A 240 -3.37 -12.72 11.39
C PHE A 240 -3.51 -12.98 12.90
N ASN A 241 -2.74 -12.23 13.70
CA ASN A 241 -2.76 -12.34 15.15
C ASN A 241 -3.55 -11.16 15.76
N ALA A 242 -4.79 -11.41 16.13
CA ALA A 242 -5.70 -10.40 16.69
C ALA A 242 -5.14 -9.72 17.95
N SER A 243 -4.52 -10.48 18.85
CA SER A 243 -3.96 -9.95 20.11
C SER A 243 -2.74 -9.04 19.87
N ARG A 244 -1.87 -9.41 18.92
CA ARG A 244 -0.70 -8.63 18.51
C ARG A 244 -1.14 -7.35 17.83
N PHE A 245 -2.13 -7.45 16.94
CA PHE A 245 -2.71 -6.30 16.25
C PHE A 245 -3.38 -5.33 17.23
N CYS A 246 -4.20 -5.82 18.17
CA CYS A 246 -4.82 -4.97 19.20
C CYS A 246 -3.79 -4.18 20.01
N ARG A 247 -2.69 -4.84 20.43
CA ARG A 247 -1.59 -4.17 21.13
C ARG A 247 -0.92 -3.08 20.29
N ALA A 248 -0.74 -3.32 18.98
CA ALA A 248 -0.20 -2.33 18.05
C ALA A 248 -1.14 -1.11 17.86
N LEU A 249 -2.44 -1.28 18.12
CA LEU A 249 -3.41 -0.18 18.04
C LEU A 249 -3.48 0.71 19.28
N LEU A 250 -2.98 0.25 20.44
CA LEU A 250 -3.05 1.00 21.70
C LEU A 250 -2.53 2.45 21.61
N PRO A 251 -1.44 2.77 20.88
CA PRO A 251 -0.98 4.15 20.71
C PRO A 251 -2.03 5.08 20.06
N PHE A 252 -2.97 4.53 19.29
CA PHE A 252 -4.03 5.27 18.61
C PHE A 252 -5.33 5.37 19.41
N ASN A 253 -5.34 4.93 20.67
CA ASN A 253 -6.48 5.10 21.58
C ASN A 253 -7.19 6.48 21.47
N PRO A 254 -6.48 7.63 21.55
CA PRO A 254 -7.14 8.93 21.56
C PRO A 254 -7.59 9.41 20.17
N THR A 255 -7.26 8.69 19.09
CA THR A 255 -7.53 9.12 17.71
C THR A 255 -8.39 8.13 16.92
N LEU A 256 -8.32 6.83 17.21
CA LEU A 256 -8.95 5.78 16.42
C LEU A 256 -10.47 5.80 16.60
N ARG A 257 -11.20 6.20 15.55
CA ARG A 257 -12.65 6.35 15.52
C ARG A 257 -13.36 5.14 14.91
N SER A 258 -12.70 4.45 13.98
CA SER A 258 -13.28 3.32 13.27
C SER A 258 -12.26 2.21 13.08
N LEU A 259 -12.66 0.99 13.45
CA LEU A 259 -11.91 -0.23 13.20
C LEU A 259 -12.81 -1.26 12.53
N CYS A 260 -12.39 -1.74 11.36
CA CYS A 260 -13.09 -2.76 10.59
C CYS A 260 -12.10 -3.85 10.17
N ILE A 261 -12.29 -5.07 10.68
CA ILE A 261 -11.56 -6.25 10.26
C ILE A 261 -12.57 -7.24 9.68
N ARG A 262 -12.41 -7.56 8.39
CA ARG A 262 -13.23 -8.49 7.63
C ARG A 262 -12.36 -9.68 7.21
N TYR A 263 -12.99 -10.82 6.97
CA TYR A 263 -12.34 -12.04 6.52
C TYR A 263 -13.01 -12.46 5.21
N GLY A 264 -12.21 -12.81 4.21
CA GLY A 264 -12.69 -13.34 2.94
C GLY A 264 -13.10 -14.80 3.04
N ASP A 265 -13.93 -15.25 2.10
CA ASP A 265 -14.51 -16.60 2.12
C ASP A 265 -13.41 -17.68 2.09
N SER A 266 -12.35 -17.48 1.31
CA SER A 266 -11.24 -18.44 1.20
C SER A 266 -10.49 -18.59 2.54
N TYR A 267 -10.26 -17.47 3.23
CA TYR A 267 -9.66 -17.50 4.57
C TYR A 267 -10.56 -18.18 5.60
N GLU A 268 -11.87 -17.90 5.56
CA GLU A 268 -12.83 -18.53 6.46
C GLU A 268 -12.90 -20.06 6.27
N ASP A 269 -12.92 -20.51 5.03
CA ASP A 269 -12.95 -21.94 4.70
C ASP A 269 -11.67 -22.64 5.17
N TYR A 270 -10.48 -22.05 4.96
CA TYR A 270 -9.22 -22.59 5.47
C TYR A 270 -9.20 -22.72 6.99
N MET A 271 -9.67 -21.70 7.72
CA MET A 271 -9.73 -21.74 9.18
C MET A 271 -10.69 -22.83 9.68
N ARG A 272 -11.81 -23.04 8.97
CA ARG A 272 -12.80 -24.08 9.28
C ARG A 272 -12.24 -25.50 9.04
N GLU A 273 -11.52 -25.71 7.94
CA GLU A 273 -10.94 -27.01 7.59
C GLU A 273 -9.84 -27.46 8.56
N ARG A 274 -9.07 -26.52 9.10
CA ARG A 274 -7.92 -26.80 9.96
C ARG A 274 -8.26 -26.83 11.46
N ASP A 275 -9.53 -26.60 11.84
CA ASP A 275 -9.96 -26.41 13.24
C ASP A 275 -9.04 -25.42 13.97
N ALA A 276 -8.61 -24.39 13.25
CA ALA A 276 -7.64 -23.43 13.74
C ALA A 276 -8.32 -22.48 14.71
N ASN A 277 -7.72 -22.30 15.90
CA ASN A 277 -8.29 -21.40 16.89
C ASN A 277 -8.06 -19.94 16.49
N ASP A 278 -9.13 -19.15 16.56
CA ASP A 278 -9.07 -17.71 16.39
C ASP A 278 -8.46 -17.06 17.64
N ASP A 279 -7.36 -16.33 17.46
CA ASP A 279 -6.79 -15.49 18.52
C ASP A 279 -7.80 -14.40 18.94
N VAL A 280 -7.93 -14.10 20.23
CA VAL A 280 -8.82 -13.03 20.68
C VAL A 280 -8.12 -11.65 20.61
N PHE A 281 -8.86 -10.59 20.27
CA PHE A 281 -8.36 -9.21 20.33
C PHE A 281 -8.07 -8.76 21.77
N GLY A 282 -8.83 -9.29 22.73
CA GLY A 282 -8.81 -8.82 24.13
C GLY A 282 -9.75 -7.62 24.35
N SER A 283 -9.32 -6.66 25.16
CA SER A 283 -10.11 -5.48 25.52
C SER A 283 -9.92 -4.33 24.52
N PHE A 284 -11.02 -3.70 24.14
CA PHE A 284 -11.08 -2.41 23.45
C PHE A 284 -11.50 -1.27 24.39
N LYS A 285 -11.64 -1.51 25.69
CA LYS A 285 -12.12 -0.53 26.67
C LYS A 285 -11.26 0.72 26.72
N GLU A 286 -9.96 0.56 26.46
CA GLU A 286 -8.97 1.61 26.45
C GLU A 286 -9.29 2.67 25.40
N PHE A 287 -9.90 2.32 24.26
CA PHE A 287 -10.13 3.21 23.12
C PHE A 287 -11.23 4.25 23.39
N SER A 288 -10.82 5.42 23.86
CA SER A 288 -11.70 6.49 24.32
C SER A 288 -12.58 7.12 23.25
N VAL A 289 -12.23 7.01 21.96
CA VAL A 289 -12.96 7.65 20.84
C VAL A 289 -13.41 6.67 19.75
N LEU A 290 -13.32 5.36 19.99
CA LEU A 290 -13.73 4.33 19.03
C LEU A 290 -15.26 4.25 18.93
N HIS A 291 -15.79 4.82 17.84
CA HIS A 291 -17.23 4.88 17.57
C HIS A 291 -17.74 3.66 16.80
N HIS A 292 -16.93 3.11 15.90
CA HIS A 292 -17.33 2.03 15.00
C HIS A 292 -16.37 0.84 15.13
N LEU A 293 -16.91 -0.32 15.47
CA LEU A 293 -16.16 -1.57 15.57
C LEU A 293 -16.84 -2.64 14.72
N THR A 294 -16.10 -3.20 13.77
CA THR A 294 -16.49 -4.39 13.00
C THR A 294 -15.39 -5.41 13.13
N VAL A 295 -15.70 -6.54 13.75
CA VAL A 295 -14.77 -7.67 13.93
C VAL A 295 -15.58 -8.96 13.99
N ARG A 296 -14.94 -10.10 13.71
CA ARG A 296 -15.55 -11.41 13.87
C ARG A 296 -15.92 -11.65 15.34
N HIS A 297 -17.07 -12.29 15.56
CA HIS A 297 -17.54 -12.63 16.90
C HIS A 297 -16.55 -13.51 17.67
N ALA A 298 -15.92 -14.47 16.98
CA ALA A 298 -14.89 -15.35 17.52
C ALA A 298 -13.73 -14.59 18.18
N HIS A 299 -13.18 -13.58 17.48
CA HIS A 299 -12.08 -12.76 18.00
C HIS A 299 -12.48 -11.85 19.18
N LEU A 300 -13.78 -11.59 19.40
CA LEU A 300 -14.25 -10.79 20.53
C LEU A 300 -14.42 -11.58 21.82
N ILE A 301 -15.06 -12.74 21.74
CA ILE A 301 -15.49 -13.48 22.95
C ILE A 301 -14.76 -14.82 23.15
N GLY A 302 -13.95 -15.23 22.17
CA GLY A 302 -13.40 -16.58 22.07
C GLY A 302 -14.49 -17.60 21.72
N LEU A 303 -14.23 -18.43 20.71
CA LEU A 303 -15.12 -19.56 20.44
C LEU A 303 -14.99 -20.61 21.56
N PRO A 304 -16.10 -21.18 22.04
CA PRO A 304 -16.05 -22.33 22.93
C PRO A 304 -15.74 -23.57 22.09
N PHE A 305 -14.60 -24.24 22.27
CA PHE A 305 -14.38 -25.53 21.63
C PHE A 305 -14.06 -26.69 22.57
N HIS A 306 -14.42 -27.85 22.03
CA HIS A 306 -14.64 -29.17 22.60
C HIS A 306 -13.36 -29.88 23.05
N HIS A 307 -12.56 -29.28 23.93
CA HIS A 307 -11.74 -30.08 24.81
C HIS A 307 -12.57 -30.48 26.03
N LEU A 308 -13.20 -31.65 25.91
CA LEU A 308 -13.69 -32.46 27.02
C LEU A 308 -12.56 -32.64 28.03
N ASP A 309 -12.41 -31.71 28.99
CA ASP A 309 -11.93 -31.92 30.38
C ASP A 309 -11.31 -30.71 31.11
N MET A 310 -11.44 -29.46 30.63
CA MET A 310 -10.91 -28.34 31.42
C MET A 310 -11.95 -27.24 31.69
N LYS A 311 -12.44 -27.24 32.94
CA LYS A 311 -13.06 -26.12 33.69
C LYS A 311 -13.70 -25.04 32.83
N TRP A 312 -14.94 -25.30 32.45
CA TRP A 312 -15.86 -24.33 31.85
C TRP A 312 -16.34 -23.30 32.87
N ASP A 313 -15.44 -22.53 33.50
CA ASP A 313 -15.83 -21.40 34.38
C ASP A 313 -14.63 -20.53 34.81
N ARG A 314 -14.51 -19.31 34.22
CA ARG A 314 -14.31 -18.02 34.95
C ARG A 314 -13.91 -16.78 34.13
N ASP A 315 -13.39 -16.91 32.90
CA ASP A 315 -12.74 -15.77 32.24
C ASP A 315 -13.44 -15.23 30.98
N ARG A 316 -14.73 -15.53 30.79
CA ARG A 316 -15.53 -14.82 29.77
C ARG A 316 -15.84 -13.43 30.29
N GLN A 317 -14.96 -12.48 29.97
CA GLN A 317 -15.21 -11.06 30.21
C GLN A 317 -16.53 -10.68 29.53
N SER A 318 -17.39 -10.00 30.28
CA SER A 318 -18.65 -9.50 29.74
C SER A 318 -18.35 -8.58 28.56
N LEU A 319 -19.21 -8.54 27.53
CA LEU A 319 -19.06 -7.57 26.45
C LEU A 319 -18.99 -6.12 26.96
N VAL A 320 -19.65 -5.86 28.09
CA VAL A 320 -19.63 -4.56 28.79
C VAL A 320 -18.23 -4.25 29.36
N GLU A 321 -17.44 -5.27 29.68
CA GLU A 321 -16.10 -5.14 30.23
C GLU A 321 -15.02 -4.95 29.16
N ILE A 322 -15.26 -5.42 27.93
CA ILE A 322 -14.27 -5.37 26.84
C ILE A 322 -14.53 -4.26 25.82
N LEU A 323 -15.76 -3.76 25.69
CA LEU A 323 -16.09 -2.74 24.70
C LEU A 323 -15.84 -1.32 25.24
N PRO A 324 -15.44 -0.37 24.38
CA PRO A 324 -15.27 1.01 24.78
C PRO A 324 -16.61 1.69 25.03
N ASN A 325 -16.64 2.61 26.00
CA ASN A 325 -17.83 3.39 26.32
C ASN A 325 -18.25 4.36 25.19
N SER A 326 -17.33 4.66 24.26
CA SER A 326 -17.56 5.55 23.13
C SER A 326 -18.26 4.89 21.95
N LEU A 327 -18.48 3.56 22.00
CA LEU A 327 -18.99 2.80 20.88
C LEU A 327 -20.42 3.21 20.49
N LYS A 328 -20.61 3.56 19.21
CA LYS A 328 -21.90 3.93 18.62
C LYS A 328 -22.49 2.81 17.78
N SER A 329 -21.65 2.02 17.11
CA SER A 329 -22.09 0.87 16.32
C SER A 329 -21.13 -0.31 16.47
N LEU A 330 -21.70 -1.49 16.69
CA LEU A 330 -20.99 -2.77 16.69
C LEU A 330 -21.56 -3.64 15.59
N TYR A 331 -20.75 -3.99 14.59
CA TYR A 331 -21.12 -4.98 13.59
C TYR A 331 -20.39 -6.28 13.92
N ARG A 332 -21.16 -7.35 14.12
CA ARG A 332 -20.62 -8.69 14.36
C ARG A 332 -20.72 -9.48 13.08
N LEU A 333 -19.58 -9.93 12.57
CA LEU A 333 -19.57 -10.93 11.52
C LEU A 333 -19.86 -12.29 12.18
N VAL A 334 -20.99 -12.89 11.79
CA VAL A 334 -21.48 -14.17 12.29
C VAL A 334 -21.18 -15.22 11.22
N THR A 335 -19.95 -15.68 11.19
CA THR A 335 -19.49 -16.77 10.33
C THR A 335 -18.57 -17.68 11.10
#